data_AF-A0A967THL3-F1
#
_entry.id   AF-A0A967THL3-F1
#
_cell.length_a   1.000
_cell.length_b   1.000
_cell.length_c   1.000
_cell.angle_alpha   90.00
_cell.angle_beta   90.00
_cell.angle_gamma   90.00
#
_symmetry.space_group_name_H-M   'P 1'
#
loop_
_entity.id
_entity.type
_entity.pdbx_description
1 polymer ?
#
loop_
_entity_poly.entity_id
_entity_poly.type
_entity_poly.pdbx_seq_one_letter_code
_entity_poly.pdbx_strand_id
1 'polypeptide(L)'
;EDDVEAIMAHPWTMIGSDGRLVALGDGHPHPRWYGTFPRVLGHYARERGVLELEEAVRKMTALPAERIGLRERGQLRAGWYADVVVFDPERVIDRATFEEPHQY
;
A
#
# COMPACT_ATOMS: atom_id res chain seq x y z
N GLU A 1 9.44 -10.70 9.07
CA GLU A 1 8.56 -11.65 8.37
C GLU A 1 9.27 -12.03 7.10
N ASP A 2 10.24 -12.93 7.20
CA ASP A 2 11.35 -12.98 6.22
C ASP A 2 10.88 -13.41 4.83
N ASP A 3 9.87 -14.27 4.76
CA ASP A 3 9.21 -14.68 3.53
C ASP A 3 8.42 -13.54 2.88
N VAL A 4 7.63 -12.80 3.66
CA VAL A 4 6.87 -11.63 3.20
C VAL A 4 7.82 -10.56 2.67
N GLU A 5 8.90 -10.28 3.40
CA GLU A 5 9.91 -9.29 3.01
C GLU A 5 10.65 -9.71 1.73
N ALA A 6 11.03 -10.99 1.60
CA ALA A 6 11.68 -11.51 0.40
C ALA A 6 10.76 -11.42 -0.84
N ILE A 7 9.48 -11.77 -0.69
CA ILE A 7 8.49 -11.64 -1.76
C ILE A 7 8.27 -10.17 -2.12
N MET A 8 8.16 -9.29 -1.11
CA MET A 8 7.95 -7.86 -1.29
C MET A 8 9.12 -7.20 -2.07
N ALA A 9 10.36 -7.58 -1.75
CA ALA A 9 11.55 -7.05 -2.40
C ALA A 9 11.66 -7.44 -3.88
N HIS A 10 10.97 -8.48 -4.34
CA HIS A 10 11.03 -8.89 -5.73
C HIS A 10 10.50 -7.78 -6.67
N PRO A 11 11.20 -7.45 -7.79
CA PRO A 11 10.88 -6.27 -8.62
C PRO A 11 9.46 -6.24 -9.20
N TRP A 12 8.84 -7.42 -9.37
CA TRP A 12 7.52 -7.58 -9.99
C TRP A 12 6.38 -7.79 -8.99
N THR A 13 6.67 -7.78 -7.69
CA THR A 13 5.61 -7.85 -6.68
C THR A 13 4.85 -6.53 -6.61
N MET A 14 3.53 -6.63 -6.68
CA MET A 14 2.58 -5.52 -6.50
C MET A 14 1.91 -5.67 -5.13
N ILE A 15 1.48 -4.55 -4.56
CA ILE A 15 0.78 -4.54 -3.28
C ILE A 15 -0.73 -4.62 -3.51
N GLY A 16 -1.37 -5.56 -2.83
CA GLY A 16 -2.82 -5.69 -2.76
C GLY A 16 -3.25 -5.96 -1.33
N SER A 17 -4.33 -5.32 -0.88
CA SER A 17 -4.78 -5.48 0.51
C SER A 17 -5.40 -6.85 0.77
N ASP A 18 -6.06 -7.43 -0.23
CA ASP A 18 -6.91 -8.63 -0.05
C ASP A 18 -7.93 -8.44 1.11
N GLY A 19 -8.29 -7.17 1.36
CA GLY A 19 -9.22 -6.80 2.41
C GLY A 19 -10.65 -7.15 2.02
N ARG A 20 -11.41 -7.69 2.98
CA ARG A 20 -12.85 -7.91 2.79
C ARG A 20 -13.58 -6.58 2.90
N LEU A 21 -14.46 -6.29 1.93
CA LEU A 21 -15.33 -5.13 1.98
C LEU A 21 -16.30 -5.27 3.16
N VAL A 22 -16.11 -4.44 4.18
CA VAL A 22 -17.00 -4.32 5.34
C VAL A 22 -17.25 -2.85 5.65
N ALA A 23 -18.43 -2.56 6.20
CA ALA A 23 -18.74 -1.23 6.69
C ALA A 23 -17.88 -0.90 7.93
N LEU A 24 -17.66 0.39 8.19
CA LEU A 24 -16.95 0.82 9.38
C LEU A 24 -17.73 0.41 10.64
N GLY A 25 -17.05 -0.27 11.57
CA GLY A 25 -17.66 -0.79 12.81
C GLY A 25 -18.48 -2.06 12.64
N ASP A 26 -18.54 -2.63 11.42
CA ASP A 26 -19.24 -3.87 11.16
C ASP A 26 -18.29 -5.08 11.12
N GLY A 27 -18.62 -6.09 11.93
CA GLY A 27 -17.88 -7.34 12.03
C GLY A 27 -16.47 -7.17 12.60
N HIS A 28 -15.57 -8.05 12.15
CA HIS A 28 -14.18 -8.10 12.62
C HIS A 28 -13.26 -8.48 11.44
N PRO A 29 -13.04 -7.55 10.49
CA PRO A 29 -12.22 -7.82 9.32
C PRO A 29 -10.74 -7.97 9.69
N HIS A 30 -9.97 -8.61 8.82
CA HIS A 30 -8.50 -8.61 8.95
C HIS A 30 -7.96 -7.17 8.81
N PRO A 31 -6.98 -6.73 9.65
CA PRO A 31 -6.48 -5.34 9.68
C PRO A 31 -5.96 -4.81 8.34
N ARG A 32 -5.47 -5.71 7.48
CA ARG A 32 -5.09 -5.44 6.08
C ARG A 32 -6.15 -4.67 5.27
N TRP A 33 -7.45 -4.79 5.62
CA TRP A 33 -8.49 -3.99 4.97
C TRP A 33 -8.24 -2.48 5.09
N TYR A 34 -7.68 -2.03 6.21
CA TYR A 34 -7.41 -0.61 6.47
C TYR A 34 -5.92 -0.26 6.35
N GLY A 35 -5.03 -1.17 6.74
CA GLY A 35 -3.62 -0.85 6.99
C GLY A 35 -2.63 -1.14 5.87
N THR A 36 -3.00 -1.87 4.79
CA THR A 36 -1.98 -2.42 3.87
C THR A 36 -1.02 -1.38 3.30
N PHE A 37 -1.53 -0.30 2.70
CA PHE A 37 -0.68 0.67 2.01
C PHE A 37 0.13 1.53 3.00
N PRO A 38 -0.46 2.06 4.10
CA PRO A 38 0.32 2.73 5.14
C PRO A 38 1.37 1.84 5.80
N ARG A 39 1.11 0.54 5.98
CA ARG A 39 2.09 -0.42 6.51
C ARG A 39 3.28 -0.59 5.58
N VAL A 40 3.05 -0.68 4.27
CA VAL A 40 4.14 -0.72 3.27
C VAL A 40 5.01 0.53 3.35
N LEU A 41 4.40 1.71 3.42
CA LEU A 41 5.14 2.99 3.48
C LEU A 41 5.89 3.18 4.81
N GLY A 42 5.21 2.96 5.93
CA GLY A 42 5.77 3.22 7.26
C GLY A 42 6.65 2.10 7.78
N HIS A 43 6.13 0.89 7.82
CA HIS A 43 6.83 -0.24 8.42
C HIS A 43 7.90 -0.83 7.48
N TYR A 44 7.52 -1.18 6.25
CA TYR A 44 8.45 -1.88 5.36
C TYR A 44 9.45 -0.97 4.65
N ALA A 45 9.03 0.21 4.18
CA ALA A 45 9.93 1.16 3.54
C ALA A 45 10.74 1.98 4.56
N ARG A 46 10.08 2.79 5.41
CA ARG A 46 10.80 3.67 6.35
C ARG A 46 11.51 2.92 7.49
N GLU A 47 10.79 2.10 8.26
CA GLU A 47 11.35 1.51 9.50
C GLU A 47 12.29 0.34 9.23
N ARG A 48 11.94 -0.53 8.29
CA ARG A 48 12.71 -1.75 7.99
C ARG A 48 13.66 -1.64 6.81
N GLY A 49 13.49 -0.66 5.92
CA GLY A 49 14.33 -0.52 4.73
C GLY A 49 14.26 -1.70 3.76
N VAL A 50 13.13 -2.41 3.72
CA VAL A 50 12.91 -3.53 2.78
C VAL A 50 12.76 -3.01 1.35
N LEU A 51 12.22 -1.79 1.21
CA LEU A 51 12.06 -1.08 -0.05
C LEU A 51 12.51 0.37 0.13
N GLU A 52 13.07 0.96 -0.92
CA GLU A 52 13.11 2.42 -1.05
C GLU A 52 11.67 2.96 -1.18
N LEU A 53 11.42 4.17 -0.70
CA LEU A 53 10.08 4.78 -0.70
C LEU A 53 9.51 4.89 -2.12
N GLU A 54 10.34 5.25 -3.10
CA GLU A 54 9.96 5.38 -4.50
C GLU A 54 9.57 4.04 -5.12
N GLU A 55 10.26 2.95 -4.77
CA GLU A 55 9.90 1.61 -5.24
C GLU A 55 8.61 1.13 -4.57
N ALA A 56 8.41 1.41 -3.28
CA ALA A 56 7.14 1.16 -2.62
C ALA A 56 5.98 1.89 -3.33
N VAL A 57 6.15 3.18 -3.64
CA VAL A 57 5.16 3.95 -4.41
C VAL A 57 4.93 3.32 -5.79
N ARG A 58 5.99 2.97 -6.53
CA ARG A 58 5.88 2.33 -7.86
C ARG A 58 5.09 1.02 -7.80
N LYS A 59 5.36 0.16 -6.81
CA LYS A 59 4.67 -1.13 -6.60
C LYS A 59 3.18 -0.99 -6.26
N MET A 60 2.76 0.20 -5.83
CA MET A 60 1.38 0.54 -5.48
C MET A 60 0.67 1.40 -6.55
N THR A 61 1.40 1.89 -7.57
CA THR A 61 0.87 2.85 -8.57
C THR A 61 1.21 2.46 -10.01
N ALA A 62 2.40 2.79 -10.50
CA ALA A 62 2.78 2.59 -11.91
C ALA A 62 2.82 1.11 -12.29
N LEU A 63 3.40 0.25 -11.45
CA LEU A 63 3.51 -1.18 -11.74
C LEU A 63 2.13 -1.86 -11.92
N PRO A 64 1.15 -1.69 -11.01
CA PRO A 64 -0.19 -2.24 -11.24
C PRO A 64 -0.90 -1.61 -12.43
N ALA A 65 -0.77 -0.29 -12.65
CA ALA A 65 -1.37 0.36 -13.81
C ALA A 65 -0.84 -0.22 -15.15
N GLU A 66 0.47 -0.40 -15.26
CA GLU A 66 1.12 -1.04 -16.42
C GLU A 66 0.65 -2.50 -16.59
N ARG A 67 0.61 -3.26 -15.50
CA ARG A 67 0.29 -4.69 -15.53
C ARG A 67 -1.13 -4.99 -16.01
N ILE A 68 -2.11 -4.18 -15.63
CA ILE A 68 -3.52 -4.37 -15.99
C ILE A 68 -3.97 -3.51 -17.19
N GLY A 69 -3.08 -2.71 -17.76
CA GLY A 69 -3.38 -1.86 -18.92
C GLY A 69 -4.22 -0.63 -18.58
N LEU A 70 -4.12 -0.12 -17.35
CA LEU A 70 -4.81 1.10 -16.92
C LEU A 70 -4.07 2.33 -17.47
N ARG A 71 -4.47 2.73 -18.69
CA ARG A 71 -3.82 3.83 -19.42
C ARG A 71 -3.96 5.16 -18.66
N GLU A 72 -2.91 5.97 -18.76
CA GLU A 72 -2.88 7.36 -18.25
C GLU A 72 -3.11 7.48 -16.73
N ARG A 73 -2.78 6.43 -15.97
CA ARG A 73 -2.90 6.36 -14.49
C ARG A 73 -1.66 5.73 -13.85
N GLY A 74 -1.49 5.96 -12.54
CA GLY A 74 -0.40 5.39 -11.76
C GLY A 74 0.93 6.15 -11.84
N GLN A 75 1.00 7.26 -12.58
CA GLN A 75 2.15 8.16 -12.65
C GLN A 75 1.69 9.62 -12.66
N LEU A 76 2.46 10.51 -12.04
CA LEU A 76 2.22 11.95 -12.09
C LEU A 76 2.82 12.53 -13.37
N ARG A 77 1.98 12.77 -14.37
CA ARG A 77 2.36 13.29 -15.69
C ARG A 77 1.32 14.27 -16.22
N ALA A 78 1.76 15.27 -16.97
CA ALA A 78 0.84 16.20 -17.62
C ALA A 78 -0.08 15.45 -18.60
N GLY A 79 -1.38 15.76 -18.56
CA GLY A 79 -2.40 15.11 -19.38
C GLY A 79 -2.90 13.75 -18.86
N TRP A 80 -2.35 13.23 -17.74
CA TRP A 80 -2.83 12.00 -17.10
C TRP A 80 -3.92 12.29 -16.08
N TYR A 81 -4.65 11.27 -15.63
CA TYR A 81 -5.66 11.43 -14.60
C TYR A 81 -5.05 11.89 -13.27
N ALA A 82 -5.74 12.79 -12.57
CA ALA A 82 -5.29 13.40 -11.32
C ALA A 82 -5.59 12.52 -10.08
N ASP A 83 -5.19 11.24 -10.12
CA ASP A 83 -5.27 10.35 -8.97
C ASP A 83 -4.06 10.60 -8.05
N VAL A 84 -4.24 11.42 -7.01
CA VAL A 84 -3.13 11.89 -6.16
C VAL A 84 -3.41 11.58 -4.69
N VAL A 85 -2.37 11.11 -4.00
CA VAL A 85 -2.33 10.98 -2.53
C VAL A 85 -1.17 11.82 -2.01
N VAL A 86 -1.42 12.62 -0.99
CA VAL A 86 -0.39 13.37 -0.25
C VAL A 86 -0.28 12.74 1.14
N PHE A 87 0.93 12.37 1.53
CA PHE A 87 1.21 11.80 2.84
C PHE A 87 2.54 12.34 3.38
N ASP A 88 2.69 12.26 4.70
CA ASP A 88 3.94 12.62 5.39
C ASP A 88 4.81 11.34 5.52
N PRO A 89 5.97 11.26 4.85
CA PRO A 89 6.81 10.06 4.87
C PRO A 89 7.31 9.72 6.28
N GLU A 90 7.46 10.70 7.17
CA GLU A 90 7.95 10.50 8.53
C GLU A 90 6.85 10.01 9.48
N ARG A 91 5.58 10.11 9.09
CA ARG A 91 4.43 9.83 9.99
C ARG A 91 3.47 8.78 9.50
N VAL A 92 3.45 8.46 8.20
CA VAL A 92 2.55 7.46 7.64
C VAL A 92 2.81 6.08 8.27
N ILE A 93 1.76 5.42 8.78
CA ILE A 93 1.81 4.08 9.37
C ILE A 93 0.40 3.49 9.46
N ASP A 94 0.27 2.16 9.46
CA ASP A 94 -0.98 1.48 9.78
C ASP A 94 -1.30 1.54 11.27
N ARG A 95 -2.60 1.68 11.59
CA ARG A 95 -3.11 1.64 12.97
C ARG A 95 -4.00 0.44 13.27
N ALA A 96 -4.59 -0.15 12.24
CA ALA A 96 -5.47 -1.30 12.39
C ALA A 96 -4.72 -2.51 12.94
N THR A 97 -5.20 -3.07 14.04
CA THR A 97 -4.67 -4.31 14.63
C THR A 97 -5.66 -5.46 14.46
N PHE A 98 -5.29 -6.66 14.88
CA PHE A 98 -6.24 -7.77 14.90
C PHE A 98 -7.34 -7.53 15.94
N GLU A 99 -7.01 -6.93 17.09
CA GLU A 99 -7.95 -6.64 18.17
C GLU A 99 -8.88 -5.47 17.82
N GLU A 100 -8.35 -4.44 17.16
CA GLU A 100 -9.06 -3.22 16.82
C GLU A 100 -8.85 -2.89 15.33
N PRO A 101 -9.51 -3.63 14.42
CA PRO A 101 -9.23 -3.52 12.99
C PRO A 101 -9.82 -2.26 12.34
N HIS A 102 -10.86 -1.65 12.92
CA HIS A 102 -11.54 -0.48 12.36
C HIS A 102 -10.82 0.83 12.69
N GLN A 103 -9.59 1.00 12.16
CA GLN A 103 -8.77 2.19 12.36
C GLN A 103 -8.14 2.66 11.04
N TYR A 104 -7.97 3.99 10.90
CA TYR A 104 -7.32 4.63 9.75
C TYR A 104 -5.96 5.20 10.13
#